data_AF-A0A351V9U7-F1
#
_entry.id   AF-A0A351V9U7-F1
#
_cell.length_a   1.000
_cell.length_b   1.000
_cell.length_c   1.000
_cell.angle_alpha   90.00
_cell.angle_beta   90.00
_cell.angle_gamma   90.00
#
_symmetry.space_group_name_H-M   'P 1'
#
loop_
_entity.id
_entity.type
_entity.pdbx_description
1 polymer ?
#
loop_
_entity_poly.entity_id
_entity_poly.type
_entity_poly.pdbx_seq_one_letter_code
_entity_poly.pdbx_strand_id
1 'polypeptide(L)'
;MIKKIIPAFFLAACISLPVYAEDTAALPHVESPNGIYDLVDYEFYTYGDKEYLVTFIEYENTTTENVYPTNQFTNRFYQDGVALEVGINDYSYSQPKGKECKPASTELKPGGKVRYLFSYELESQSDIEVEIKEFMGDEILSTYTIPYGGSSPAVAAADYETLYNDLLIKYEQLQADYQALQEKLSASDAE
;
A
#
# COMPACT_ATOMS: atom_id res chain seq x y z
N MET A 1 -68.78 27.03 -8.25
CA MET A 1 -67.90 25.85 -8.43
C MET A 1 -66.48 26.26 -8.09
N ILE A 2 -66.02 25.95 -6.88
CA ILE A 2 -64.70 26.33 -6.36
C ILE A 2 -63.73 25.20 -6.71
N LYS A 3 -62.73 25.49 -7.56
CA LYS A 3 -61.62 24.57 -7.87
C LYS A 3 -60.70 24.49 -6.65
N LYS A 4 -60.59 23.32 -6.03
CA LYS A 4 -59.58 23.03 -5.02
C LYS A 4 -58.23 22.81 -5.71
N ILE A 5 -57.25 23.64 -5.37
CA ILE A 5 -55.84 23.42 -5.65
C ILE A 5 -55.28 22.72 -4.40
N ILE A 6 -54.70 21.53 -4.56
CA ILE A 6 -53.89 20.87 -3.54
C ILE A 6 -52.46 20.89 -4.09
N PRO A 7 -51.50 21.60 -3.46
CA PRO A 7 -50.11 21.51 -3.87
C PRO A 7 -49.55 20.16 -3.40
N ALA A 8 -49.06 19.36 -4.34
CA ALA A 8 -48.27 18.17 -4.05
C ALA A 8 -46.93 18.63 -3.46
N PHE A 9 -46.74 18.40 -2.16
CA PHE A 9 -45.44 18.47 -1.51
C PHE A 9 -44.55 17.39 -2.15
N PHE A 10 -43.55 17.81 -2.93
CA PHE A 10 -42.44 16.94 -3.30
C PHE A 10 -41.60 16.70 -2.04
N LEU A 11 -41.80 15.54 -1.41
CA LEU A 11 -40.89 15.04 -0.40
C LEU A 11 -39.66 14.51 -1.14
N ALA A 12 -38.60 15.32 -1.23
CA ALA A 12 -37.30 14.84 -1.65
C ALA A 12 -36.80 13.87 -0.59
N ALA A 13 -36.94 12.57 -0.85
CA ALA A 13 -36.25 11.55 -0.08
C ALA A 13 -34.75 11.71 -0.35
N CYS A 14 -34.05 12.44 0.51
CA CYS A 14 -32.61 12.33 0.62
C CYS A 14 -32.32 10.89 1.05
N ILE A 15 -32.02 10.03 0.08
CA ILE A 15 -31.43 8.73 0.35
C ILE A 15 -30.03 9.05 0.89
N SER A 16 -29.90 9.09 2.22
CA SER A 16 -28.60 9.01 2.86
C SER A 16 -28.04 7.63 2.51
N LEU A 17 -27.11 7.60 1.57
CA LEU A 17 -26.29 6.42 1.37
C LEU A 17 -25.61 6.09 2.72
N PRO A 18 -25.61 4.83 3.16
CA PRO A 18 -24.89 4.45 4.35
C PRO A 18 -23.41 4.83 4.16
N VAL A 19 -22.89 5.62 5.09
CA VAL A 19 -21.44 5.81 5.26
C VAL A 19 -20.88 4.43 5.61
N TYR A 20 -20.36 3.75 4.59
CA TYR A 20 -19.71 2.47 4.73
C TYR A 20 -18.22 2.71 4.97
N ALA A 21 -17.76 2.18 6.11
CA ALA A 21 -16.38 1.95 6.54
C ALA A 21 -15.48 3.19 6.67
N GLU A 22 -14.78 3.26 7.80
CA GLU A 22 -13.56 4.06 7.91
C GLU A 22 -12.68 3.75 6.69
N ASP A 23 -12.21 4.82 6.05
CA ASP A 23 -11.24 4.77 4.97
C ASP A 23 -9.94 4.18 5.54
N THR A 24 -9.84 2.85 5.63
CA THR A 24 -8.60 2.18 5.99
C THR A 24 -7.66 2.40 4.82
N ALA A 25 -6.87 3.47 4.89
CA ALA A 25 -5.88 3.80 3.88
C ALA A 25 -5.08 2.53 3.56
N ALA A 26 -4.98 2.22 2.27
CA ALA A 26 -4.17 1.11 1.80
C ALA A 26 -2.74 1.27 2.33
N LEU A 27 -2.12 0.15 2.71
CA LEU A 27 -0.75 0.19 3.17
C LEU A 27 0.18 0.72 2.07
N PRO A 28 1.30 1.36 2.42
CA PRO A 28 2.24 1.90 1.45
C PRO A 28 2.75 0.90 0.43
N HIS A 29 2.63 1.30 -0.83
CA HIS A 29 3.27 0.69 -1.99
C HIS A 29 4.13 1.76 -2.67
N VAL A 30 5.41 1.48 -2.88
CA VAL A 30 6.38 2.41 -3.45
C VAL A 30 7.14 1.71 -4.56
N GLU A 31 7.00 2.21 -5.79
CA GLU A 31 7.84 1.83 -6.92
C GLU A 31 8.93 2.88 -7.12
N SER A 32 10.19 2.43 -7.21
CA SER A 32 11.32 3.31 -7.52
C SER A 32 12.34 2.59 -8.41
N PRO A 33 13.33 3.31 -8.97
CA PRO A 33 14.44 2.68 -9.69
C PRO A 33 15.21 1.64 -8.86
N ASN A 34 15.13 1.69 -7.53
CA ASN A 34 15.81 0.77 -6.61
C ASN A 34 15.00 -0.48 -6.27
N GLY A 35 13.77 -0.62 -6.76
CA GLY A 35 12.91 -1.76 -6.49
C GLY A 35 11.47 -1.38 -6.19
N ILE A 36 10.70 -2.37 -5.77
CA ILE A 36 9.34 -2.17 -5.23
C ILE A 36 9.38 -2.48 -3.75
N TYR A 37 8.83 -1.57 -2.95
CA TYR A 37 8.66 -1.68 -1.52
C TYR A 37 7.18 -1.71 -1.17
N ASP A 38 6.79 -2.69 -0.36
CA ASP A 38 5.43 -2.84 0.15
C ASP A 38 5.47 -3.01 1.66
N LEU A 39 4.78 -2.14 2.41
CA LEU A 39 4.37 -2.48 3.77
C LEU A 39 3.14 -3.39 3.62
N VAL A 40 3.27 -4.67 3.94
CA VAL A 40 2.20 -5.65 3.67
C VAL A 40 1.38 -5.99 4.91
N ASP A 41 1.95 -5.77 6.10
CA ASP A 41 1.25 -6.02 7.35
C ASP A 41 1.93 -5.30 8.52
N TYR A 42 1.21 -5.13 9.62
CA TYR A 42 1.76 -4.72 10.89
C TYR A 42 0.97 -5.29 12.07
N GLU A 43 1.66 -5.55 13.17
CA GLU A 43 1.10 -6.12 14.38
C GLU A 43 1.69 -5.46 15.62
N PHE A 44 0.88 -5.34 16.67
CA PHE A 44 1.35 -4.93 17.98
C PHE A 44 1.57 -6.16 18.85
N TYR A 45 2.70 -6.23 19.55
CA TYR A 45 2.94 -7.26 20.56
C TYR A 45 3.51 -6.66 21.84
N THR A 46 3.16 -7.28 22.96
CA THR A 46 3.72 -6.96 24.27
C THR A 46 4.71 -8.05 24.65
N TYR A 47 5.92 -7.67 25.04
CA TYR A 47 6.91 -8.59 25.60
C TYR A 47 7.50 -7.99 26.87
N GLY A 48 7.27 -8.69 27.99
CA GLY A 48 7.59 -8.15 29.31
C GLY A 48 6.67 -6.96 29.65
N ASP A 49 7.29 -5.84 30.00
CA ASP A 49 6.65 -4.55 30.31
C ASP A 49 6.69 -3.56 29.13
N LYS A 50 7.13 -4.01 27.96
CA LYS A 50 7.32 -3.19 26.76
C LYS A 50 6.36 -3.59 25.65
N GLU A 51 5.92 -2.59 24.89
CA GLU A 51 5.11 -2.75 23.70
C GLU A 51 5.94 -2.52 22.45
N TYR A 52 5.62 -3.25 21.39
CA TYR A 52 6.36 -3.22 20.16
C TYR A 52 5.40 -3.21 18.97
N LEU A 53 5.77 -2.45 17.94
CA LEU A 53 5.20 -2.53 16.61
C LEU A 53 6.10 -3.44 15.76
N VAL A 54 5.52 -4.49 15.17
CA VAL A 54 6.16 -5.31 14.13
C VAL A 54 5.59 -4.90 12.80
N THR A 55 6.46 -4.63 11.85
CA THR A 55 6.08 -4.40 10.46
C THR A 55 6.57 -5.54 9.58
N PHE A 56 5.75 -5.92 8.62
CA PHE A 56 6.06 -6.92 7.61
C PHE A 56 6.18 -6.21 6.27
N ILE A 57 7.33 -6.38 5.65
CA ILE A 57 7.70 -5.65 4.45
C ILE A 57 8.02 -6.65 3.36
N GLU A 58 7.47 -6.44 2.18
CA GLU A 58 7.92 -7.11 0.97
C GLU A 58 8.78 -6.17 0.14
N TYR A 59 9.86 -6.71 -0.39
CA TYR A 59 10.69 -6.03 -1.37
C TYR A 59 10.88 -6.92 -2.60
N GLU A 60 10.74 -6.32 -3.77
CA GLU A 60 11.05 -6.92 -5.07
C GLU A 60 12.22 -6.20 -5.72
N ASN A 61 13.26 -6.96 -6.07
CA ASN A 61 14.38 -6.45 -6.85
C ASN A 61 14.00 -6.34 -8.33
N THR A 62 13.62 -5.15 -8.77
CA THR A 62 13.35 -4.85 -10.19
C THR A 62 14.61 -4.37 -10.94
N THR A 63 15.75 -4.28 -10.27
CA THR A 63 17.02 -3.85 -10.85
C THR A 63 17.71 -4.98 -11.62
N THR A 64 18.81 -4.65 -12.30
CA THR A 64 19.63 -5.60 -13.05
C THR A 64 20.76 -6.23 -12.21
N GLU A 65 20.96 -5.78 -10.98
CA GLU A 65 22.05 -6.22 -10.10
C GLU A 65 21.53 -7.00 -8.90
N ASN A 66 22.44 -7.68 -8.19
CA ASN A 66 22.11 -8.22 -6.89
C ASN A 66 22.07 -7.09 -5.85
N VAL A 67 21.06 -7.08 -4.99
CA VAL A 67 20.84 -6.01 -4.02
C VAL A 67 20.46 -6.56 -2.65
N TYR A 68 20.64 -5.72 -1.62
CA TYR A 68 20.10 -5.95 -0.29
C TYR A 68 18.95 -4.96 -0.05
N PRO A 69 17.74 -5.39 0.34
CA PRO A 69 16.59 -4.52 0.52
C PRO A 69 16.86 -3.29 1.41
N THR A 70 17.59 -3.50 2.52
CA THR A 70 17.93 -2.43 3.49
C THR A 70 18.85 -1.35 2.94
N ASN A 71 19.47 -1.59 1.79
CA ASN A 71 20.31 -0.62 1.09
C ASN A 71 19.57 0.08 -0.06
N GLN A 72 18.28 -0.23 -0.26
CA GLN A 72 17.44 0.35 -1.32
C GLN A 72 16.43 1.34 -0.74
N PHE A 73 15.83 1.00 0.40
CA PHE A 73 14.83 1.82 1.08
C PHE A 73 15.19 2.03 2.55
N THR A 74 14.80 3.18 3.08
CA THR A 74 14.83 3.50 4.51
C THR A 74 13.41 3.81 4.97
N ASN A 75 13.00 3.15 6.06
CA ASN A 75 11.73 3.45 6.73
C ASN A 75 12.05 4.09 8.07
N ARG A 76 11.36 5.19 8.36
CA ARG A 76 11.44 5.85 9.68
C ARG A 76 10.05 5.86 10.27
N PHE A 77 9.99 5.40 11.51
CA PHE A 77 8.78 5.39 12.30
C PHE A 77 8.95 6.44 13.39
N TYR A 78 7.94 7.25 13.60
CA TYR A 78 7.96 8.29 14.60
C TYR A 78 6.73 8.17 15.50
N GLN A 79 6.92 8.46 16.78
CA GLN A 79 5.85 8.57 17.75
C GLN A 79 6.04 9.88 18.51
N ASP A 80 5.02 10.72 18.53
CA ASP A 80 5.07 12.06 19.13
C ASP A 80 6.25 12.92 18.63
N GLY A 81 6.63 12.77 17.36
CA GLY A 81 7.76 13.46 16.73
C GLY A 81 9.15 12.91 17.09
N VAL A 82 9.23 11.81 17.84
CA VAL A 82 10.48 11.11 18.16
C VAL A 82 10.62 9.90 17.26
N ALA A 83 11.77 9.75 16.61
CA ALA A 83 12.05 8.57 15.79
C ALA A 83 12.21 7.33 16.67
N LEU A 84 11.45 6.28 16.36
CA LEU A 84 11.53 4.99 17.03
C LEU A 84 12.81 4.26 16.62
N GLU A 85 13.48 3.67 17.59
CA GLU A 85 14.63 2.81 17.33
C GLU A 85 14.16 1.42 16.87
N VAL A 86 14.91 0.84 15.93
CA VAL A 86 14.73 -0.57 15.58
C VAL A 86 15.20 -1.39 16.78
N GLY A 87 14.26 -1.85 17.59
CA GLY A 87 14.56 -2.49 18.87
C GLY A 87 15.28 -3.82 18.68
N ILE A 88 14.78 -4.67 17.77
CA ILE A 88 15.18 -6.07 17.66
C ILE A 88 15.06 -6.51 16.17
N ASN A 89 16.18 -6.81 15.50
CA ASN A 89 16.21 -7.47 14.16
C ASN A 89 15.97 -9.00 14.27
N ASP A 90 15.52 -9.44 15.44
CA ASP A 90 15.75 -10.79 15.89
C ASP A 90 14.59 -11.68 15.49
N TYR A 91 14.99 -12.71 14.77
CA TYR A 91 14.24 -13.91 14.44
C TYR A 91 13.72 -14.69 15.67
N SER A 92 13.79 -14.11 16.87
CA SER A 92 13.37 -14.72 18.13
C SER A 92 11.85 -14.71 18.34
N TYR A 93 11.10 -13.95 17.53
CA TYR A 93 9.64 -14.11 17.43
C TYR A 93 9.31 -15.39 16.64
N SER A 94 8.55 -16.30 17.25
CA SER A 94 7.95 -17.41 16.50
C SER A 94 6.98 -16.84 15.46
N GLN A 95 7.44 -16.72 14.22
CA GLN A 95 6.64 -16.15 13.14
C GLN A 95 5.34 -16.95 12.99
N PRO A 96 4.18 -16.27 12.87
CA PRO A 96 2.92 -16.92 12.60
C PRO A 96 3.06 -17.76 11.33
N LYS A 97 2.51 -18.97 11.34
CA LYS A 97 2.48 -19.82 10.16
C LYS A 97 1.81 -19.06 9.00
N GLY A 98 2.48 -18.93 7.86
CA GLY A 98 2.03 -18.13 6.72
C GLY A 98 2.55 -16.68 6.68
N LYS A 99 3.33 -16.24 7.67
CA LYS A 99 4.04 -14.94 7.68
C LYS A 99 5.57 -15.13 7.75
N GLU A 100 6.06 -16.18 7.12
CA GLU A 100 7.48 -16.50 7.12
C GLU A 100 8.31 -15.37 6.49
N CYS A 101 9.24 -14.81 7.26
CA CYS A 101 10.11 -13.73 6.85
C CYS A 101 11.57 -14.20 6.77
N LYS A 102 12.35 -13.70 5.81
CA LYS A 102 13.80 -13.89 5.71
C LYS A 102 14.56 -12.62 6.15
N PRO A 103 15.82 -12.75 6.62
CA PRO A 103 16.52 -11.61 7.18
C PRO A 103 16.53 -10.45 6.20
N ALA A 104 16.40 -9.22 6.68
CA ALA A 104 16.43 -8.04 5.82
C ALA A 104 17.78 -7.90 5.06
N SER A 105 18.83 -8.56 5.57
CA SER A 105 20.15 -8.74 4.93
C SER A 105 20.20 -9.87 3.88
N THR A 106 19.07 -10.40 3.43
CA THR A 106 19.04 -11.39 2.35
C THR A 106 19.39 -10.72 1.02
N GLU A 107 20.49 -11.14 0.40
CA GLU A 107 20.83 -10.72 -0.97
C GLU A 107 19.79 -11.25 -1.96
N LEU A 108 19.29 -10.38 -2.84
CA LEU A 108 18.33 -10.70 -3.87
C LEU A 108 18.92 -10.50 -5.26
N LYS A 109 18.79 -11.53 -6.09
CA LYS A 109 19.03 -11.44 -7.54
C LYS A 109 17.92 -10.63 -8.22
N PRO A 110 18.16 -10.13 -9.44
CA PRO A 110 17.11 -9.53 -10.28
C PRO A 110 15.85 -10.39 -10.36
N GLY A 111 14.69 -9.77 -10.17
CA GLY A 111 13.37 -10.41 -10.08
C GLY A 111 13.11 -11.17 -8.77
N GLY A 112 14.07 -11.18 -7.84
CA GLY A 112 13.91 -11.82 -6.54
C GLY A 112 12.98 -11.02 -5.63
N LYS A 113 12.18 -11.75 -4.83
CA LYS A 113 11.32 -11.17 -3.79
C LYS A 113 11.69 -11.69 -2.42
N VAL A 114 11.55 -10.84 -1.41
CA VAL A 114 11.71 -11.24 0.00
C VAL A 114 10.70 -10.52 0.87
N ARG A 115 10.13 -11.26 1.83
CA ARG A 115 9.43 -10.69 2.96
C ARG A 115 10.36 -10.66 4.16
N TYR A 116 10.47 -9.53 4.84
CA TYR A 116 11.25 -9.33 6.05
C TYR A 116 10.43 -8.54 7.07
N LEU A 117 10.91 -8.48 8.31
CA LEU A 117 10.25 -7.74 9.37
C LEU A 117 11.21 -6.85 10.14
N PHE A 118 10.66 -5.81 10.75
CA PHE A 118 11.32 -5.00 11.77
C PHE A 118 10.40 -4.88 12.98
N SER A 119 10.98 -4.82 14.18
CA SER A 119 10.25 -4.46 15.39
C SER A 119 10.77 -3.14 15.96
N TYR A 120 9.84 -2.29 16.37
CA TYR A 120 10.10 -0.99 16.97
C TYR A 120 9.53 -1.00 18.38
N GLU A 121 10.35 -0.69 19.37
CA GLU A 121 9.85 -0.48 20.73
C GLU A 121 9.02 0.81 20.74
N LEU A 122 7.84 0.77 21.35
CA LEU A 122 6.95 1.91 21.44
C LEU A 122 7.27 2.72 22.70
N GLU A 123 7.31 4.03 22.55
CA GLU A 123 7.62 4.99 23.61
C GLU A 123 6.34 5.57 24.25
N SER A 124 5.21 5.46 23.56
CA SER A 124 3.90 5.95 23.99
C SER A 124 2.73 5.17 23.36
N GLN A 125 1.50 5.64 23.62
CA GLN A 125 0.26 5.10 23.06
C GLN A 125 -0.32 5.98 21.94
N SER A 126 0.51 6.86 21.35
CA SER A 126 0.12 7.70 20.22
C SER A 126 0.25 6.95 18.88
N ASP A 127 -0.48 7.42 17.88
CA ASP A 127 -0.36 6.93 16.50
C ASP A 127 1.08 7.05 15.99
N ILE A 128 1.45 6.14 15.09
CA ILE A 128 2.80 6.03 14.56
C ILE A 128 2.83 6.61 13.15
N GLU A 129 3.66 7.63 12.96
CA GLU A 129 3.93 8.22 11.65
C GLU A 129 5.03 7.42 10.95
N VAL A 130 4.81 7.06 9.69
CA VAL A 130 5.73 6.28 8.87
C VAL A 130 6.16 7.14 7.70
N GLU A 131 7.48 7.23 7.48
CA GLU A 131 8.08 7.80 6.28
C GLU A 131 8.88 6.72 5.54
N ILE A 132 8.67 6.62 4.23
CA ILE A 132 9.44 5.74 3.34
C ILE A 132 10.26 6.60 2.38
N LYS A 133 11.55 6.31 2.29
CA LYS A 133 12.53 7.02 1.47
C LYS A 133 13.41 6.02 0.74
N GLU A 134 14.05 6.45 -0.35
CA GLU A 134 15.21 5.72 -0.86
C GLU A 134 16.34 5.76 0.17
N PHE A 135 17.17 4.73 0.19
CA PHE A 135 18.35 4.69 1.05
C PHE A 135 19.29 5.85 0.71
N MET A 136 19.63 6.67 1.71
CA MET A 136 20.38 7.93 1.56
C MET A 136 19.71 8.99 0.66
N GLY A 137 18.45 8.81 0.27
CA GLY A 137 17.66 9.81 -0.43
C GLY A 137 17.07 10.86 0.51
N ASP A 138 16.94 12.09 0.02
CA ASP A 138 16.33 13.19 0.78
C ASP A 138 14.80 13.26 0.62
N GLU A 139 14.26 12.69 -0.45
CA GLU A 139 12.84 12.74 -0.80
C GLU A 139 12.02 11.68 -0.04
N ILE A 140 10.89 12.11 0.54
CA ILE A 140 9.86 11.21 1.08
C ILE A 140 9.05 10.67 -0.10
N LEU A 141 9.09 9.37 -0.32
CA LEU A 141 8.33 8.70 -1.38
C LEU A 141 6.91 8.37 -0.94
N SER A 142 6.71 8.08 0.34
CA SER A 142 5.38 7.78 0.90
C SER A 142 5.34 8.08 2.39
N THR A 143 4.16 8.46 2.87
CA THR A 143 3.85 8.58 4.29
C THR A 143 2.62 7.75 4.64
N TYR A 144 2.57 7.26 5.87
CA TYR A 144 1.42 6.51 6.38
C TYR A 144 1.29 6.71 7.89
N THR A 145 0.08 6.60 8.41
CA THR A 145 -0.18 6.64 9.84
C THR A 145 -0.72 5.29 10.26
N ILE A 146 -0.01 4.62 11.16
CA ILE A 146 -0.47 3.39 11.82
C ILE A 146 -1.20 3.83 13.11
N PRO A 147 -2.52 3.61 13.22
CA PRO A 147 -3.23 3.88 14.46
C PRO A 147 -2.70 3.00 15.59
N TYR A 148 -2.41 3.58 16.77
CA TYR A 148 -1.94 2.80 17.91
C TYR A 148 -2.99 1.76 18.34
N GLY A 149 -2.56 0.51 18.54
CA GLY A 149 -3.45 -0.60 18.86
C GLY A 149 -4.39 -1.01 17.71
N GLY A 150 -4.22 -0.40 16.53
CA GLY A 150 -4.94 -0.77 15.32
C GLY A 150 -4.48 -2.12 14.78
N SER A 151 -5.30 -2.69 13.91
CA SER A 151 -4.92 -3.85 13.10
C SER A 151 -4.60 -3.38 11.69
N SER A 152 -3.59 -4.00 11.08
CA SER A 152 -3.32 -3.82 9.66
C SER A 152 -4.59 -3.99 8.84
N PRO A 153 -4.85 -3.10 7.85
CA PRO A 153 -5.99 -3.25 6.97
C PRO A 153 -5.99 -4.66 6.40
N ALA A 154 -7.11 -5.36 6.49
CA ALA A 154 -7.26 -6.62 5.81
C ALA A 154 -6.97 -6.34 4.32
N VAL A 155 -6.02 -7.06 3.73
CA VAL A 155 -5.87 -7.09 2.28
C VAL A 155 -7.24 -7.52 1.77
N ALA A 156 -8.02 -6.58 1.24
CA ALA A 156 -9.25 -6.92 0.54
C ALA A 156 -8.82 -7.97 -0.47
N ALA A 157 -9.38 -9.18 -0.36
CA ALA A 157 -9.08 -10.24 -1.30
C ALA A 157 -9.22 -9.61 -2.68
N ALA A 158 -8.11 -9.50 -3.41
CA ALA A 158 -8.10 -8.78 -4.67
C ALA A 158 -9.23 -9.37 -5.49
N ASP A 159 -10.20 -8.53 -5.86
CA ASP A 159 -11.25 -8.94 -6.76
C ASP A 159 -10.61 -9.05 -8.15
N TYR A 160 -9.91 -10.18 -8.34
CA TYR A 160 -9.17 -10.48 -9.55
C TYR A 160 -10.10 -10.50 -10.77
N GLU A 161 -11.40 -10.73 -10.58
CA GLU A 161 -12.40 -10.63 -11.62
C GLU A 161 -12.61 -9.17 -12.03
N THR A 162 -12.83 -8.27 -11.08
CA THR A 162 -12.90 -6.82 -11.36
C THR A 162 -11.60 -6.29 -11.98
N LEU A 163 -10.43 -6.66 -11.43
CA LEU A 163 -9.13 -6.24 -11.96
C LEU A 163 -8.90 -6.75 -13.39
N TYR A 164 -9.24 -8.01 -13.66
CA TYR A 164 -9.16 -8.60 -15.00
C TYR A 164 -10.07 -7.87 -15.99
N ASN A 165 -11.31 -7.59 -15.59
CA ASN A 165 -12.28 -6.90 -16.44
C ASN A 165 -11.83 -5.47 -16.77
N ASP A 166 -11.32 -4.72 -15.79
CA ASP A 166 -10.75 -3.38 -16.02
C ASP A 166 -9.55 -3.42 -16.97
N LEU A 167 -8.69 -4.43 -16.84
CA LEU A 167 -7.53 -4.60 -17.71
C LEU A 167 -7.94 -4.97 -19.14
N LEU A 168 -8.97 -5.81 -19.30
CA LEU A 168 -9.52 -6.18 -20.59
C LEU A 168 -10.11 -4.96 -21.31
N ILE A 169 -10.89 -4.13 -20.62
CA ILE A 169 -11.45 -2.89 -21.18
C ILE A 169 -10.33 -1.97 -21.69
N LYS A 170 -9.26 -1.79 -20.89
CA LYS A 170 -8.10 -0.97 -21.30
C LYS A 170 -7.40 -1.55 -22.52
N TYR A 171 -7.26 -2.87 -22.60
CA TYR A 171 -6.66 -3.55 -23.75
C TYR A 171 -7.49 -3.35 -25.02
N GLU A 172 -8.80 -3.54 -24.94
CA GLU A 172 -9.72 -3.36 -26.08
C GLU A 172 -9.70 -1.91 -26.58
N GLN A 173 -9.68 -0.93 -25.68
CA GLN A 173 -9.57 0.49 -26.05
C GLN A 173 -8.23 0.77 -26.75
N LEU A 174 -7.12 0.27 -26.21
CA LEU A 174 -5.80 0.45 -26.82
C LEU A 174 -5.71 -0.18 -28.21
N GLN A 175 -6.35 -1.34 -28.39
CA GLN A 175 -6.42 -2.02 -29.69
C GLN A 175 -7.22 -1.20 -30.71
N ALA A 176 -8.35 -0.63 -30.30
CA ALA A 176 -9.16 0.24 -31.15
C ALA A 176 -8.40 1.51 -31.55
N ASP A 177 -7.71 2.14 -30.61
CA ASP A 177 -6.89 3.34 -30.87
C ASP A 177 -5.76 3.03 -31.85
N TYR A 178 -5.11 1.87 -31.71
CA TYR A 178 -4.07 1.43 -32.62
C TYR A 178 -4.59 1.21 -34.05
N GLN A 179 -5.75 0.60 -34.21
CA GLN A 179 -6.38 0.42 -35.54
C GLN A 179 -6.75 1.76 -36.18
N ALA A 180 -7.36 2.66 -35.42
CA ALA A 180 -7.69 4.00 -35.91
C ALA A 180 -6.44 4.80 -36.33
N LEU A 181 -5.31 4.60 -35.64
CA LEU A 181 -4.03 5.20 -36.02
C LEU A 181 -3.48 4.60 -37.33
N GLN A 182 -3.54 3.27 -37.48
CA GLN A 182 -3.11 2.60 -38.72
C GLN A 182 -3.94 3.05 -39.92
N GLU A 183 -5.25 3.18 -39.77
CA GLU A 183 -6.13 3.67 -40.85
C GLU A 183 -5.80 5.12 -41.24
N LYS A 184 -5.52 5.99 -40.25
CA LYS A 184 -5.10 7.37 -40.51
C LYS A 184 -3.75 7.45 -41.22
N LEU A 185 -2.76 6.64 -40.85
CA LEU A 185 -1.48 6.58 -41.56
C LEU A 185 -1.66 6.06 -43.00
N SER A 186 -2.46 5.01 -43.17
CA SER A 186 -2.70 4.41 -44.49
C SER A 186 -3.43 5.36 -45.44
N ALA A 187 -4.30 6.23 -44.91
CA ALA A 187 -4.96 7.29 -45.67
C ALA A 187 -4.04 8.48 -46.00
N SER A 188 -3.05 8.75 -45.15
CA SER A 188 -2.05 9.81 -45.34
C SER A 188 -1.01 9.48 -46.43
N ASP A 189 -0.71 8.19 -46.66
CA ASP A 189 0.26 7.75 -47.66
C ASP A 189 -0.34 7.60 -49.08
N ALA A 190 -1.65 7.84 -49.23
CA ALA A 190 -2.40 7.72 -50.47
C ALA A 190 -2.70 9.07 -51.17
N GLU A 191 -2.32 10.21 -50.56
CA GLU A 191 -2.30 11.56 -51.16
C GLU A 191 -0.89 11.94 -51.65
#